data_AF-A0A2W5DLI1-F1
#
_entry.id   AF-A0A2W5DLI1-F1
#
_cell.length_a   1.000
_cell.length_b   1.000
_cell.length_c   1.000
_cell.angle_alpha   90.00
_cell.angle_beta   90.00
_cell.angle_gamma   90.00
#
_symmetry.space_group_name_H-M   'P 1'
#
loop_
_entity.id
_entity.type
_entity.pdbx_description
1 polymer ?
#
loop_
_entity_poly.entity_id
_entity_poly.type
_entity_poly.pdbx_seq_one_letter_code
_entity_poly.pdbx_strand_id
1 'polypeptide(L)'
;MLLGDLGDPPAHRVAKVLGVSLLTVQPWNRTGNAPRAACLAIFWLTRWSRSQVNCQAVNDASLAVQHSVVLKAELARVQLRLESILALLPVPPGAGGRQERKT
;
A
#
# COMPACT_ATOMS: atom_id res chain seq x y z
N MET A 1 -14.70 25.39 -2.61
CA MET A 1 -15.27 24.37 -3.53
C MET A 1 -14.14 23.63 -4.24
N LEU A 2 -14.35 22.37 -4.68
CA LEU A 2 -13.34 21.54 -5.37
C LEU A 2 -12.69 22.24 -6.57
N LEU A 3 -13.46 23.00 -7.35
CA LEU A 3 -12.94 23.76 -8.49
C LEU A 3 -12.07 24.95 -8.08
N GLY A 4 -12.33 25.55 -6.91
CA GLY A 4 -11.52 26.65 -6.38
C GLY A 4 -10.10 26.22 -6.03
N ASP A 5 -9.90 24.95 -5.66
CA ASP A 5 -8.55 24.37 -5.46
C ASP A 5 -7.77 24.26 -6.79
N LEU A 6 -8.49 24.26 -7.91
CA LEU A 6 -7.95 24.21 -9.27
C LEU A 6 -7.92 25.59 -9.96
N GLY A 7 -8.20 26.67 -9.21
CA GLY A 7 -8.22 28.04 -9.73
C GLY A 7 -9.44 28.37 -10.60
N ASP A 8 -10.60 27.78 -10.27
CA ASP A 8 -11.90 28.00 -10.93
C ASP A 8 -11.81 27.94 -12.48
N PRO A 9 -11.43 26.77 -13.03
CA PRO A 9 -11.23 26.62 -14.45
C PRO A 9 -12.54 26.85 -15.24
N PRO A 10 -12.46 27.41 -16.46
CA PRO A 10 -13.64 27.63 -17.28
C PRO A 10 -14.28 26.30 -17.73
N ALA A 11 -15.60 26.31 -17.93
CA ALA A 11 -16.38 25.11 -18.22
C ALA A 11 -15.90 24.30 -19.44
N HIS A 12 -15.35 24.96 -20.47
CA HIS A 12 -14.78 24.27 -21.64
C HIS A 12 -13.54 23.44 -21.31
N ARG A 13 -12.72 23.88 -20.34
CA ARG A 13 -11.54 23.15 -19.89
C ARG A 13 -11.96 21.92 -19.09
N VAL A 14 -12.96 22.06 -18.23
CA VAL A 14 -13.56 20.95 -17.48
C VAL A 14 -14.14 19.91 -18.44
N ALA A 15 -14.91 20.36 -19.44
CA ALA A 15 -15.48 19.49 -20.47
C ALA A 15 -14.40 18.71 -21.23
N LYS A 16 -13.32 19.38 -21.64
CA LYS A 16 -12.18 18.76 -22.35
C LYS A 16 -11.50 17.68 -21.50
N VAL A 17 -11.21 17.96 -20.22
CA VAL A 17 -10.52 17.02 -19.32
C VAL A 17 -11.41 15.82 -18.99
N LEU A 18 -12.72 16.04 -18.81
CA LEU A 18 -13.68 14.99 -18.51
C LEU A 18 -14.15 14.21 -19.74
N GLY A 19 -13.78 14.64 -20.96
CA GLY A 19 -14.19 13.99 -22.20
C GLY A 19 -15.70 14.10 -22.50
N VAL A 20 -16.36 15.15 -22.00
CA VAL A 20 -17.79 15.39 -22.19
C VAL A 20 -18.05 16.67 -22.99
N SER A 21 -19.27 16.82 -23.51
CA SER A 21 -19.67 18.05 -24.19
C SER A 21 -19.78 19.23 -23.21
N LEU A 22 -19.51 20.44 -23.69
CA LEU A 22 -19.75 21.66 -22.92
C LEU A 22 -21.23 21.78 -22.48
N LEU A 23 -22.16 21.30 -23.31
CA LEU A 23 -23.59 21.26 -23.00
C LEU A 23 -23.92 20.37 -21.79
N THR A 24 -23.05 19.41 -21.48
CA THR A 24 -23.19 18.53 -20.31
C THR A 24 -22.70 19.21 -19.02
N VAL A 25 -21.60 19.98 -19.10
CA VAL A 25 -20.98 20.63 -17.93
C VAL A 25 -21.74 21.90 -17.49
N GLN A 26 -22.33 22.63 -18.43
CA GLN A 26 -23.07 23.86 -18.15
C GLN A 26 -24.21 23.66 -17.11
N PRO A 27 -25.09 22.65 -17.25
CA PRO A 27 -26.09 22.33 -16.22
C PRO A 27 -25.46 21.97 -14.87
N TRP A 28 -24.34 21.25 -14.83
CA TRP A 28 -23.68 20.87 -13.58
C TRP A 28 -23.17 22.08 -12.82
N ASN A 29 -22.56 23.04 -13.53
CA ASN A 29 -22.09 24.29 -12.92
C ASN A 29 -23.25 25.15 -12.41
N ARG A 30 -24.35 25.23 -13.16
CA ARG A 30 -25.53 26.02 -12.77
C ARG A 30 -26.27 25.43 -11.57
N THR A 31 -26.40 24.11 -11.52
CA THR A 31 -27.16 23.40 -10.47
C THR A 31 -26.31 22.99 -9.27
N GLY A 32 -24.98 23.04 -9.40
CA GLY A 32 -24.06 22.45 -8.44
C GLY A 32 -24.06 20.92 -8.40
N ASN A 33 -24.84 20.26 -9.27
CA ASN A 33 -25.05 18.82 -9.27
C ASN A 33 -24.36 18.17 -10.46
N ALA A 34 -23.12 17.73 -10.22
CA ALA A 34 -22.39 16.87 -11.15
C ALA A 34 -22.52 15.39 -10.74
N PRO A 35 -22.47 14.44 -11.69
CA PRO A 35 -22.40 13.02 -11.37
C PRO A 35 -21.21 12.72 -10.47
N ARG A 36 -21.37 11.77 -9.54
CA ARG A 36 -20.32 11.39 -8.58
C ARG A 36 -19.00 11.01 -9.25
N ALA A 37 -19.05 10.37 -10.42
CA ALA A 37 -17.86 10.02 -11.20
C ALA A 37 -17.07 11.27 -11.65
N ALA A 38 -17.75 12.32 -12.11
CA ALA A 38 -17.10 13.58 -12.49
C ALA A 38 -16.51 14.29 -11.26
N CYS A 39 -17.23 14.31 -10.14
CA CYS A 39 -16.72 14.84 -8.88
C CYS A 39 -15.45 14.11 -8.42
N LEU A 40 -15.43 12.78 -8.54
CA LEU A 40 -14.28 11.97 -8.15
C LEU A 40 -13.08 12.21 -9.08
N ALA A 41 -13.31 12.28 -10.40
CA ALA A 41 -12.26 12.61 -11.36
C ALA A 41 -11.64 13.99 -11.07
N ILE A 42 -12.46 15.01 -10.80
CA ILE A 42 -11.97 16.35 -10.42
C ILE A 42 -11.23 16.30 -9.08
N PHE A 43 -11.75 15.57 -8.10
CA PHE A 43 -11.11 15.42 -6.79
C PHE A 43 -9.67 14.93 -6.90
N TRP A 44 -9.41 13.91 -7.73
CA TRP A 44 -8.06 13.36 -7.95
C TRP A 44 -7.05 14.32 -8.59
N LEU A 45 -7.50 15.46 -9.10
CA LEU A 45 -6.63 16.52 -9.62
C LEU A 45 -6.27 17.57 -8.56
N THR A 46 -6.98 17.59 -7.43
CA THR A 46 -6.81 18.60 -6.37
C THR A 46 -5.62 18.31 -5.46
N ARG A 47 -5.14 19.32 -4.72
CA ARG A 47 -4.10 19.13 -3.70
C ARG A 47 -4.54 18.19 -2.56
N TRP A 48 -5.84 18.14 -2.28
CA TRP A 48 -6.42 17.29 -1.23
C TRP A 48 -6.22 15.81 -1.54
N SER A 49 -6.44 15.42 -2.80
CA SER A 49 -6.20 14.03 -3.23
C SER A 49 -4.72 13.66 -3.15
N ARG A 50 -3.82 14.58 -3.53
CA ARG A 50 -2.37 14.36 -3.38
C ARG A 50 -1.98 14.14 -1.91
N SER A 51 -2.59 14.89 -0.99
CA SER A 51 -2.39 14.67 0.44
C SER A 51 -2.89 13.30 0.89
N GLN A 52 -4.04 12.84 0.39
CA GLN A 52 -4.58 11.51 0.68
C GLN A 52 -3.63 10.39 0.18
N VAL A 53 -3.16 10.49 -1.06
CA VAL A 53 -2.19 9.54 -1.62
C VAL A 53 -0.90 9.54 -0.81
N ASN A 54 -0.40 10.72 -0.43
CA ASN A 54 0.82 10.83 0.38
C ASN A 54 0.65 10.16 1.75
N CYS A 55 -0.45 10.44 2.45
CA CYS A 55 -0.74 9.79 3.73
C CYS A 55 -0.83 8.26 3.59
N GLN A 56 -1.51 7.78 2.54
CA GLN A 56 -1.61 6.35 2.29
C GLN A 56 -0.23 5.72 2.02
N ALA A 57 0.58 6.35 1.18
CA ALA A 57 1.92 5.86 0.85
C ALA A 57 2.83 5.77 2.10
N VAL A 58 2.78 6.78 2.98
CA VAL A 58 3.51 6.77 4.24
C VAL A 58 3.03 5.64 5.14
N ASN A 59 1.70 5.47 5.28
CA ASN A 59 1.13 4.41 6.11
C ASN A 59 1.51 3.02 5.58
N ASP A 60 1.42 2.80 4.26
CA ASP A 60 1.77 1.54 3.62
C ASP A 60 3.26 1.21 3.81
N ALA A 61 4.13 2.21 3.67
CA ALA A 61 5.57 2.05 3.92
C ALA A 61 5.85 1.72 5.39
N SER A 62 5.24 2.43 6.34
CA SER A 62 5.37 2.15 7.77
C SER A 62 4.89 0.74 8.12
N LEU A 63 3.75 0.33 7.56
CA LEU A 63 3.19 -1.00 7.77
C LEU A 63 4.12 -2.09 7.23
N ALA A 64 4.66 -1.92 6.02
CA ALA A 64 5.60 -2.86 5.42
C ALA A 64 6.89 -3.01 6.26
N VAL A 65 7.44 -1.89 6.74
CA VAL A 65 8.62 -1.92 7.64
C VAL A 65 8.29 -2.67 8.91
N GLN A 66 7.17 -2.35 9.57
CA GLN A 66 6.74 -3.02 10.80
C GLN A 66 6.54 -4.52 10.58
N HIS A 67 5.90 -4.93 9.50
CA HIS A 67 5.75 -6.33 9.13
C HIS A 67 7.11 -7.03 9.02
N SER A 68 8.08 -6.40 8.34
CA SER A 68 9.42 -6.99 8.18
C SER A 68 10.15 -7.17 9.52
N VAL A 69 9.98 -6.22 10.44
CA VAL A 69 10.58 -6.28 11.79
C VAL A 69 9.96 -7.41 12.61
N VAL A 70 8.62 -7.49 12.62
CA VAL A 70 7.89 -8.54 13.34
C VAL A 70 8.24 -9.92 12.78
N LEU A 71 8.25 -10.09 11.46
CA LEU A 71 8.59 -11.37 10.84
C LEU A 71 10.01 -11.83 11.19
N LYS A 72 10.99 -10.92 11.20
CA LYS A 72 12.36 -11.25 11.63
C LYS A 72 12.43 -11.63 13.11
N ALA A 73 11.69 -10.92 13.97
CA ALA A 73 11.64 -11.22 15.40
C ALA A 73 11.01 -12.60 15.66
N GLU A 74 9.93 -12.94 14.96
CA GLU A 74 9.30 -14.26 15.09
C GLU A 74 10.20 -15.38 14.54
N LEU A 75 10.89 -15.16 13.43
CA LEU A 75 11.86 -16.13 12.89
C LEU A 75 12.98 -16.41 13.89
N ALA A 76 13.56 -15.38 14.49
CA ALA A 76 14.57 -15.52 15.53
C ALA A 76 14.03 -16.28 16.76
N ARG A 77 12.79 -15.97 17.18
CA ARG A 77 12.14 -16.66 18.30
C ARG A 77 11.91 -18.15 18.01
N VAL A 78 11.48 -18.50 16.79
CA VAL A 78 11.28 -19.88 16.37
C VAL A 78 12.61 -20.63 16.31
N GLN A 79 13.67 -20.01 15.79
CA GLN A 79 15.01 -20.59 15.75
C GLN A 79 15.54 -20.89 17.16
N LEU A 80 15.44 -19.93 18.09
CA LEU A 80 15.85 -20.14 19.48
C LEU A 80 15.08 -21.29 20.15
N ARG A 81 13.78 -21.41 19.88
CA ARG A 81 12.98 -22.54 20.39
C ARG A 81 13.44 -23.87 19.81
N LEU A 82 13.74 -23.91 18.51
CA LEU A 82 14.25 -25.11 17.87
C LEU A 82 15.60 -25.52 18.46
N GLU A 83 16.53 -24.59 18.60
CA GLU A 83 17.84 -24.84 19.22
C GLU A 83 17.70 -25.37 20.65
N SER A 84 16.83 -24.77 21.45
CA SER A 84 16.56 -25.23 22.82
C SER A 84 16.00 -26.67 22.84
N ILE A 85 15.06 -27.00 21.94
CA ILE A 85 14.50 -28.35 21.84
C ILE A 85 15.57 -29.36 21.39
N LEU A 86 16.38 -29.00 20.39
CA LEU A 86 17.46 -29.84 19.90
C LEU A 86 18.52 -30.10 20.99
N ALA A 87 18.82 -29.12 21.84
CA ALA A 87 19.74 -29.28 22.96
C ALA A 87 19.19 -30.20 24.06
N LEU A 88 17.86 -30.29 24.21
CA LEU A 88 17.19 -31.16 25.18
C LEU A 88 16.98 -32.59 24.67
N LEU A 89 17.05 -32.80 23.35
CA LEU A 89 16.98 -34.12 22.75
C LEU A 89 18.32 -34.85 22.97
N PRO A 90 18.34 -36.05 23.58
CA PRO A 90 19.55 -36.85 23.63
C PRO A 90 19.98 -37.18 22.20
N VAL A 91 21.23 -36.84 21.85
CA VAL A 91 21.85 -37.27 20.58
C VAL A 91 21.73 -38.79 20.52
N PRO A 92 21.09 -39.38 19.49
CA PRO A 92 20.98 -40.82 19.39
C PRO A 92 22.40 -41.42 19.35
N PRO A 93 22.70 -42.44 20.17
CA PRO A 93 23.97 -43.14 20.14
C PRO A 93 24.08 -43.89 18.80
N GLY A 94 24.63 -43.23 17.77
CA GLY A 94 24.69 -43.82 16.43
C GLY A 94 25.42 -43.00 15.36
N ALA A 95 25.68 -41.70 15.55
CA ALA A 95 26.45 -40.90 14.59
C ALA A 95 27.98 -41.04 14.71
N GLY A 96 28.46 -42.11 15.38
CA GLY A 96 29.87 -42.50 15.43
C GLY A 96 30.05 -43.85 14.74
N GLY A 97 30.14 -43.88 13.41
CA GLY A 97 30.10 -45.16 12.70
C GLY A 97 30.58 -45.15 11.25
N ARG A 98 31.82 -44.71 11.00
CA ARG A 98 32.72 -45.35 9.99
C ARG A 98 34.14 -44.77 10.10
N GLN A 99 34.95 -45.35 10.98
CA GLN A 99 36.36 -45.49 10.65
C GLN A 99 36.43 -46.60 9.60
N GLU A 100 36.54 -46.24 8.32
CA GLU A 100 36.98 -47.18 7.30
C GLU A 100 38.46 -47.49 7.54
N ARG A 101 38.70 -48.54 8.33
CA ARG A 101 39.89 -49.37 8.19
C ARG A 101 39.76 -50.15 6.88
N LYS A 102 40.71 -50.00 5.96
CA LYS A 102 41.22 -51.02 5.04
C LYS A 102 42.50 -50.47 4.40
N THR A 103 43.66 -50.87 4.90
CA THR A 103 44.52 -51.99 4.43
C THR A 103 45.14 -51.70 3.08
#